data_AF-A0A7V7T1A4-F1
#
_entry.id   AF-A0A7V7T1A4-F1
#
_cell.length_a   1.000
_cell.length_b   1.000
_cell.length_c   1.000
_cell.angle_alpha   90.00
_cell.angle_beta   90.00
_cell.angle_gamma   90.00
#
_symmetry.space_group_name_H-M   'P 1'
#
loop_
_entity.id
_entity.type
_entity.pdbx_description
1 polymer ?
#
loop_
_entity_poly.entity_id
_entity_poly.type
_entity_poly.pdbx_seq_one_letter_code
_entity_poly.pdbx_strand_id
1 'polypeptide(L)'
;MANKVEPKSLAELESMHTGTLMTRRKALLKCDESFEASNQTKPSNSGMIEFKNTPQWQQAYKDLKTVLDTRENLPNKQQRKAIRQAKAKARK
;
A
#
# COMPACT_ATOMS: atom_id res chain seq x y z
N MET A 1 16.24 3.05 -7.52
CA MET A 1 15.73 1.83 -8.19
C MET A 1 14.22 1.98 -8.24
N ALA A 2 13.63 1.99 -9.44
CA ALA A 2 12.18 2.11 -9.58
C ALA A 2 11.49 0.96 -8.85
N ASN A 3 10.52 1.27 -7.99
CA ASN A 3 9.69 0.22 -7.38
C ASN A 3 8.73 -0.33 -8.43
N LYS A 4 8.77 -1.65 -8.61
CA LYS A 4 7.88 -2.38 -9.51
C LYS A 4 6.84 -3.08 -8.67
N VAL A 5 5.57 -2.90 -9.02
CA VAL A 5 4.45 -3.50 -8.31
C VAL A 5 3.65 -4.36 -9.27
N GLU A 6 3.45 -5.62 -8.92
CA GLU A 6 2.58 -6.53 -9.68
C GLU A 6 1.14 -6.02 -9.70
N PRO A 7 0.45 -5.97 -10.85
CA PRO A 7 -0.99 -5.71 -10.87
C PRO A 7 -1.72 -6.82 -10.12
N LYS A 8 -2.76 -6.45 -9.38
CA LYS A 8 -3.65 -7.39 -8.69
C LYS A 8 -5.09 -7.00 -8.96
N SER A 9 -5.92 -8.01 -9.14
CA SER A 9 -7.37 -7.84 -9.23
C SER A 9 -7.95 -7.42 -7.88
N LEU A 10 -9.16 -6.85 -7.93
CA LEU A 10 -9.89 -6.44 -6.74
C LEU A 10 -10.16 -7.64 -5.80
N ALA A 11 -10.56 -8.78 -6.34
CA ALA A 11 -10.80 -10.01 -5.56
C ALA A 11 -9.54 -10.49 -4.81
N GLU A 12 -8.37 -10.37 -5.43
CA GLU A 12 -7.10 -10.68 -4.76
C GLU A 12 -6.80 -9.69 -3.63
N LEU A 13 -7.11 -8.40 -3.81
CA LEU A 13 -6.91 -7.40 -2.74
C LEU A 13 -7.81 -7.66 -1.54
N GLU A 14 -9.06 -8.08 -1.78
CA GLU A 14 -10.01 -8.41 -0.70
C GLU A 14 -9.56 -9.59 0.15
N SER A 15 -9.01 -10.64 -0.48
CA SER A 15 -8.48 -11.81 0.23
C SER A 15 -7.16 -11.57 0.98
N MET A 16 -6.41 -10.51 0.64
CA MET A 16 -5.13 -10.22 1.28
C MET A 16 -5.27 -9.74 2.73
N HIS A 17 -4.30 -10.07 3.58
CA HIS A 17 -4.23 -9.51 4.94
C HIS A 17 -3.93 -7.99 4.91
N THR A 18 -4.48 -7.24 5.88
CA THR A 18 -4.36 -5.77 5.96
C THR A 18 -2.91 -5.30 6.02
N GLY A 19 -2.05 -6.04 6.74
CA GLY A 19 -0.61 -5.77 6.75
C GLY A 19 0.02 -5.82 5.35
N THR A 20 -0.37 -6.80 4.53
CA THR A 20 0.13 -6.96 3.16
C THR A 20 -0.39 -5.86 2.25
N LEU A 21 -1.66 -5.44 2.40
CA LEU A 21 -2.21 -4.28 1.70
C LEU A 21 -1.46 -2.99 2.04
N MET A 22 -1.12 -2.78 3.31
CA MET A 22 -0.34 -1.60 3.73
C MET A 22 1.08 -1.62 3.16
N THR A 23 1.73 -2.79 3.08
CA THR A 23 3.04 -2.94 2.40
C THR A 23 2.92 -2.64 0.91
N ARG A 24 1.88 -3.17 0.25
CA ARG A 24 1.60 -2.90 -1.17
C ARG A 24 1.35 -1.41 -1.42
N ARG A 25 0.58 -0.73 -0.57
CA ARG A 25 0.39 0.73 -0.62
C ARG A 25 1.71 1.48 -0.59
N LYS A 26 2.61 1.10 0.33
CA LYS A 26 3.94 1.71 0.42
C LYS A 26 4.76 1.47 -0.85
N ALA A 27 4.67 0.30 -1.46
CA ALA A 27 5.35 0.00 -2.71
C ALA A 27 4.82 0.89 -3.85
N LEU A 28 3.49 1.02 -4.00
CA LEU A 28 2.86 1.91 -4.97
C LEU A 28 3.27 3.38 -4.78
N LEU A 29 3.35 3.86 -3.54
CA LEU A 29 3.77 5.24 -3.26
C LEU A 29 5.25 5.52 -3.55
N LYS A 30 6.08 4.47 -3.59
CA LYS A 30 7.49 4.55 -3.97
C LYS A 30 7.76 4.40 -5.48
N CYS A 31 6.72 4.17 -6.28
CA CYS A 31 6.84 4.25 -7.74
C CYS A 31 7.26 5.67 -8.15
N ASP A 32 7.96 5.79 -9.27
CA ASP A 32 8.39 7.10 -9.78
C ASP A 32 7.18 7.85 -10.34
N GLU A 33 7.22 9.19 -10.39
CA GLU A 33 6.08 9.99 -10.86
C GLU A 33 5.80 9.75 -12.35
N SER A 34 6.85 9.70 -13.17
CA SER A 34 6.79 9.48 -14.61
C SER A 34 8.06 8.83 -15.13
N PHE A 35 8.01 8.30 -16.36
CA PHE A 35 9.20 7.77 -17.04
C PHE A 35 10.29 8.83 -17.21
N GLU A 36 9.91 10.06 -17.57
CA GLU A 36 10.83 11.20 -17.76
C GLU A 36 11.54 11.62 -16.47
N ALA A 37 10.87 11.49 -15.32
CA ALA A 37 11.45 11.74 -14.01
C ALA A 37 12.34 10.58 -13.51
N SER A 38 12.33 9.45 -14.22
CA SER A 38 13.10 8.26 -13.87
C SER A 38 14.40 8.21 -14.64
N ASN A 39 15.46 7.71 -14.01
CA ASN A 39 16.73 7.42 -14.68
C ASN A 39 16.66 6.14 -15.55
N GLN A 40 15.46 5.67 -15.91
CA GLN A 40 15.31 4.48 -16.74
C GLN A 40 15.57 4.82 -18.21
N THR A 41 16.41 4.02 -18.86
CA THR A 41 16.73 4.19 -20.29
C THR A 41 15.77 3.42 -21.20
N LYS A 42 14.96 2.50 -20.66
CA LYS A 42 14.00 1.69 -21.41
C LYS A 42 12.72 1.49 -20.61
N PRO A 43 11.53 1.58 -21.25
CA PRO A 43 10.28 1.20 -20.61
C PRO A 43 10.30 -0.29 -20.29
N SER A 44 9.91 -0.66 -19.07
CA SER A 44 9.82 -2.07 -18.70
C SER A 44 8.58 -2.71 -19.32
N ASN A 45 8.79 -3.66 -20.24
CA ASN A 45 7.71 -4.48 -20.82
C ASN A 45 7.22 -5.58 -19.88
N SER A 46 7.39 -5.43 -18.56
CA SER A 46 7.16 -6.50 -17.59
C SER A 46 5.70 -6.67 -17.15
N GLY A 47 4.78 -5.85 -17.65
CA GLY A 47 3.39 -5.82 -17.18
C GLY A 47 3.26 -5.34 -15.73
N MET A 48 4.33 -4.77 -15.16
CA MET A 48 4.38 -4.24 -13.81
C MET A 48 3.99 -2.76 -13.78
N ILE A 49 3.48 -2.33 -12.63
CA ILE A 49 3.21 -0.93 -12.34
C ILE A 49 4.50 -0.27 -11.85
N GLU A 50 5.00 0.71 -12.59
CA GLU A 50 6.27 1.39 -12.28
C GLU A 50 6.12 2.89 -12.06
N PHE A 51 5.14 3.52 -12.73
CA PHE A 51 4.98 4.97 -12.71
C PHE A 51 3.58 5.39 -12.29
N LYS A 52 3.49 6.44 -11.48
CA LYS A 52 2.23 6.96 -10.95
C LYS A 52 1.34 7.63 -12.00
N ASN A 53 1.94 8.17 -13.05
CA ASN A 53 1.21 8.75 -14.18
C ASN A 53 0.48 7.71 -15.05
N THR A 54 0.70 6.41 -14.82
CA THR A 54 0.02 5.37 -15.60
C THR A 54 -1.42 5.15 -15.11
N PRO A 55 -2.36 4.88 -16.03
CA PRO A 55 -3.74 4.54 -15.64
C PRO A 55 -3.80 3.27 -14.78
N GLN A 56 -2.85 2.34 -14.99
CA GLN A 56 -2.72 1.12 -14.20
C GLN A 56 -2.41 1.43 -12.73
N TRP A 57 -1.52 2.38 -12.46
CA TRP A 57 -1.22 2.81 -11.09
C TRP A 57 -2.43 3.46 -10.44
N GLN A 58 -3.11 4.36 -11.15
CA GLN A 58 -4.29 5.07 -10.63
C GLN A 58 -5.39 4.09 -10.24
N GLN A 59 -5.67 3.11 -11.11
CA GLN A 59 -6.66 2.07 -10.84
C GLN A 59 -6.24 1.20 -9.65
N ALA A 60 -5.00 0.70 -9.64
CA ALA A 60 -4.50 -0.14 -8.55
C ALA A 60 -4.50 0.58 -7.19
N TYR A 61 -4.17 1.88 -7.17
CA TYR A 61 -4.20 2.67 -5.95
C TYR A 61 -5.63 2.94 -5.47
N LYS A 62 -6.55 3.20 -6.41
CA LYS A 62 -7.98 3.39 -6.12
C LYS A 62 -8.58 2.13 -5.51
N ASP A 63 -8.40 0.97 -6.15
CA ASP A 63 -8.94 -0.30 -5.67
C ASP A 63 -8.39 -0.66 -4.29
N LEU A 64 -7.08 -0.48 -4.09
CA LEU A 64 -6.46 -0.72 -2.79
C LEU A 64 -7.01 0.21 -1.71
N LYS A 65 -7.27 1.48 -2.04
CA LYS A 65 -7.85 2.43 -1.09
C LYS A 65 -9.27 2.02 -0.73
N THR A 66 -10.11 1.65 -1.72
CA THR A 66 -11.47 1.18 -1.48
C THR A 66 -11.49 -0.05 -0.56
N VAL A 67 -10.60 -1.03 -0.77
CA VAL A 67 -10.50 -2.22 0.10
C VAL A 67 -9.99 -1.88 1.50
N LEU A 68 -9.11 -0.89 1.65
CA LEU A 68 -8.65 -0.46 2.98
C LEU A 68 -9.71 0.34 3.73
N ASP A 69 -10.52 1.14 3.03
CA ASP A 69 -11.57 1.96 3.61
C ASP A 69 -12.71 1.10 4.20
N THR A 70 -12.94 -0.11 3.67
CA THR A 70 -13.93 -1.05 4.23
C THR A 70 -13.44 -1.81 5.47
N ARG A 71 -12.14 -1.75 5.79
CA ARG A 71 -11.55 -2.54 6.87
C ARG A 71 -11.57 -1.79 8.20
N GLU A 72 -11.80 -2.54 9.27
CA GLU A 72 -11.75 -2.01 10.63
C GLU A 72 -10.35 -1.46 10.95
N ASN A 73 -10.31 -0.30 11.60
CA ASN A 73 -9.07 0.34 12.01
C ASN A 73 -8.47 -0.37 13.25
N LEU A 74 -7.48 -1.23 13.01
CA LEU A 74 -6.78 -1.94 14.08
C LEU A 74 -5.76 -1.02 14.79
N PRO A 75 -5.73 -1.00 16.14
CA PRO A 75 -4.80 -0.16 16.88
C PRO A 75 -3.34 -0.46 16.50
N ASN A 76 -2.57 0.56 16.18
CA ASN A 76 -1.14 0.44 15.85
C ASN A 76 -0.28 0.10 17.09
N LYS A 77 1.03 -0.13 16.91
CA LYS A 77 1.93 -0.53 18.03
C LYS A 77 1.92 0.47 19.18
N GLN A 78 1.87 1.78 18.88
CA GLN A 78 1.84 2.84 19.88
C GLN A 78 0.50 2.87 20.62
N GLN A 79 -0.61 2.77 19.89
CA GLN A 79 -1.96 2.68 20.47
C GLN A 79 -2.11 1.43 21.34
N ARG A 80 -1.63 0.27 20.89
CA ARG A 80 -1.60 -0.96 21.70
C ARG A 80 -0.73 -0.82 22.95
N LYS A 81 0.35 -0.04 22.90
CA LYS A 81 1.18 0.28 24.07
C LYS A 81 0.41 1.19 25.04
N ALA A 82 -0.23 2.24 24.53
CA ALA A 82 -1.05 3.15 25.33
C ALA A 82 -2.21 2.43 26.02
N ILE A 83 -2.93 1.55 25.31
CA ILE A 83 -4.00 0.71 25.88
C ILE A 83 -3.47 -0.17 27.02
N ARG A 84 -2.31 -0.81 26.85
CA ARG A 84 -1.68 -1.62 27.91
C ARG A 84 -1.30 -0.78 29.12
N GLN A 85 -0.74 0.41 28.92
CA GLN A 85 -0.37 1.32 30.00
C GLN A 85 -1.60 1.84 30.76
N ALA A 86 -2.67 2.22 30.04
CA ALA A 86 -3.92 2.66 30.64
C ALA A 86 -4.56 1.55 31.50
N LYS A 87 -4.61 0.31 30.99
CA LYS A 87 -5.11 -0.86 31.75
C LYS A 87 -4.29 -1.12 33.02
N ALA A 88 -2.96 -0.98 32.95
CA ALA A 88 -2.10 -1.17 34.12
C ALA A 88 -2.32 -0.07 35.17
N LYS A 89 -2.53 1.18 34.75
CA LYS A 89 -2.80 2.30 35.65
C LYS A 89 -4.18 2.19 36.33
N ALA A 90 -5.19 1.70 35.61
CA ALA A 90 -6.55 1.52 36.16
C ALA A 90 -6.68 0.36 37.16
N ARG A 91 -5.68 -0.54 37.22
CA ARG A 91 -5.62 -1.66 38.18
C ARG A 91 -4.86 -1.32 39.47
N LYS A 92 -4.26 -0.14 39.54
CA LYS A 92 -3.52 0.38 40.70
C LYS A 92 -4.39 1.40 41.43
#